data_AF-A0A7W1H8F3-F1
#
_entry.id   AF-A0A7W1H8F3-F1
#
_cell.length_a   1.000
_cell.length_b   1.000
_cell.length_c   1.000
_cell.angle_alpha   90.00
_cell.angle_beta   90.00
_cell.angle_gamma   90.00
#
_symmetry.space_group_name_H-M   'P 1'
#
loop_
_entity.id
_entity.type
_entity.pdbx_description
1 polymer ?
#
loop_
_entity_poly.entity_id
_entity_poly.type
_entity_poly.pdbx_seq_one_letter_code
_entity_poly.pdbx_strand_id
1 'polypeptide(L)' 'MTTAQQSWWQKLGEFVRAVMGAPSYEQYLEHMQLVHPNQTPLDREDFVCSRLHARYSKPGARCC' A
#
# COMPACT_ATOMS: atom_id res chain seq x y z
N MET A 1 30.81 -12.47 -3.82
CA MET A 1 29.38 -12.75 -3.51
C MET A 1 29.05 -12.00 -2.23
N THR A 2 28.68 -10.73 -2.33
CA THR A 2 28.42 -9.86 -1.18
C THR A 2 27.09 -10.28 -0.58
N THR A 3 27.13 -11.02 0.53
CA THR A 3 25.93 -11.38 1.30
C THR A 3 25.30 -10.10 1.81
N ALA A 4 24.16 -9.72 1.22
CA ALA A 4 23.33 -8.63 1.70
C ALA A 4 22.94 -8.92 3.16
N GLN A 5 23.57 -8.22 4.10
CA GLN A 5 23.26 -8.31 5.51
C GLN A 5 21.90 -7.63 5.72
N GLN A 6 20.82 -8.38 5.49
CA GLN A 6 19.46 -7.91 5.73
C GLN A 6 19.35 -7.51 7.20
N SER A 7 19.20 -6.22 7.47
CA SER A 7 19.04 -5.74 8.83
C SER A 7 17.72 -6.25 9.37
N TRP A 8 17.70 -6.65 10.64
CA TRP A 8 16.50 -7.14 11.32
C TRP A 8 15.33 -6.13 11.25
N TRP A 9 15.65 -4.85 11.11
CA TRP A 9 14.72 -3.76 10.83
C TRP A 9 13.97 -3.91 9.50
N GLN A 10 14.63 -4.38 8.43
CA GLN A 10 13.97 -4.62 7.13
C GLN A 10 12.95 -5.75 7.24
N LYS A 11 13.33 -6.86 7.89
CA LYS A 11 12.42 -8.01 8.11
C LYS A 11 11.23 -7.66 8.99
N LEU A 12 11.44 -6.85 10.02
CA LEU A 12 10.34 -6.30 10.83
C LEU A 12 9.43 -5.38 10.00
N GLY A 13 10.00 -4.53 9.14
CA GLY A 13 9.24 -3.67 8.25
C GLY A 13 8.33 -4.45 7.31
N GLU A 14 8.83 -5.54 6.71
CA GLU A 14 8.04 -6.44 5.86
C GLU A 14 6.96 -7.18 6.66
N PHE A 15 7.29 -7.67 7.87
CA PHE A 15 6.32 -8.34 8.74
C PHE A 15 5.20 -7.40 9.19
N VAL A 16 5.52 -6.19 9.62
CA VAL A 16 4.51 -5.19 10.00
C VAL A 16 3.62 -4.80 8.81
N ARG A 17 4.19 -4.68 7.60
CA ARG A 17 3.40 -4.44 6.37
C ARG A 17 2.42 -5.60 6.10
N ALA A 18 2.85 -6.84 6.29
CA ALA A 18 2.00 -8.02 6.14
C ALA A 18 0.89 -8.09 7.20
N VAL A 19 1.23 -7.84 8.47
CA VAL A 19 0.28 -7.89 9.60
C VAL A 19 -0.76 -6.77 9.52
N MET A 20 -0.34 -5.56 9.14
CA MET A 20 -1.25 -4.41 9.02
C MET A 20 -2.18 -4.51 7.81
N GLY A 21 -1.90 -5.42 6.86
CA GLY A 21 -2.64 -5.49 5.59
C GLY A 21 -2.66 -4.16 4.83
N ALA A 22 -1.70 -3.28 5.13
CA ALA A 22 -1.60 -1.94 4.63
C ALA A 22 -0.53 -1.94 3.52
N PRO A 23 -0.91 -1.82 2.24
CA PRO A 23 0.07 -1.69 1.18
C PRO A 23 0.90 -0.45 1.44
N SER A 24 2.22 -0.60 1.42
CA SER A 24 3.11 0.57 1.48
C SER A 24 2.94 1.38 0.20
N TYR A 25 3.03 2.69 0.33
CA TYR A 25 2.97 3.60 -0.82
C TYR A 25 4.03 3.28 -1.88
N GLU A 26 5.21 2.82 -1.46
CA GLU A 26 6.29 2.36 -2.33
C GLU A 26 5.87 1.18 -3.22
N GLN A 27 5.20 0.16 -2.66
CA GLN A 27 4.70 -0.98 -3.44
C GLN A 27 3.58 -0.55 -4.39
N TYR A 28 2.75 0.41 -3.99
CA TYR A 28 1.74 0.99 -4.88
C TYR A 28 2.39 1.72 -6.06
N LEU A 29 3.44 2.50 -5.84
CA LEU A 29 4.17 3.18 -6.91
C LEU A 29 4.85 2.19 -7.87
N GLU A 30 5.51 1.16 -7.34
CA GLU A 30 6.13 0.11 -8.16
C GLU A 30 5.06 -0.60 -9.01
N HIS A 31 3.92 -0.96 -8.41
CA HIS A 31 2.80 -1.55 -9.15
C HIS A 31 2.24 -0.62 -10.22
N MET A 32 2.05 0.67 -9.91
CA MET A 32 1.57 1.67 -10.87
C MET A 32 2.54 1.82 -12.04
N GLN A 33 3.85 1.83 -11.79
CA GLN A 33 4.86 1.91 -12.85
C GLN A 33 4.86 0.65 -13.74
N LEU A 34 4.68 -0.53 -13.15
CA LEU A 34 4.70 -1.80 -13.88
C LEU A 34 3.42 -2.08 -14.66
N VAL A 35 2.26 -1.76 -14.07
CA VAL A 35 0.93 -2.14 -14.62
C VAL A 35 0.25 -0.98 -15.34
N HIS A 36 0.52 0.26 -14.91
CA HIS A 36 -0.12 1.46 -15.44
C HIS A 36 0.89 2.58 -15.74
N PRO A 37 1.87 2.36 -16.63
CA PRO A 37 2.93 3.34 -16.92
C PRO A 37 2.41 4.67 -17.50
N ASN A 38 1.18 4.69 -18.03
CA ASN A 38 0.53 5.89 -18.59
C ASN A 38 -0.41 6.62 -17.61
N GLN A 39 -0.53 6.15 -16.36
CA GLN A 39 -1.35 6.81 -15.35
C GLN A 39 -0.47 7.44 -14.29
N THR A 40 -0.76 8.70 -13.94
CA THR A 40 -0.08 9.37 -12.82
C THR A 40 -0.52 8.72 -11.51
N PRO A 41 0.41 8.18 -10.71
CA PRO A 41 0.07 7.62 -9.41
C PRO A 41 -0.53 8.69 -8.50
N LEU A 42 -1.46 8.27 -7.63
CA LEU A 42 -2.02 9.14 -6.60
C LEU A 42 -0.93 9.57 -5.62
N ASP A 43 -1.07 10.77 -5.05
CA ASP A 43 -0.23 11.18 -3.92
C ASP A 43 -0.43 10.25 -2.71
N ARG A 44 0.56 10.20 -1.82
CA ARG A 44 0.53 9.37 -0.62
C ARG A 44 -0.71 9.65 0.23
N GLU A 45 -1.08 10.91 0.40
CA GLU A 45 -2.24 11.29 1.21
C GLU A 45 -3.55 10.86 0.55
N ASP A 46 -3.68 11.08 -0.76
CA ASP A 46 -4.84 10.64 -1.56
C ASP A 46 -4.98 9.12 -1.58
N PHE A 47 -3.87 8.38 -1.66
CA PHE A 47 -3.89 6.92 -1.58
C PHE A 47 -4.44 6.45 -0.23
N VAL A 48 -3.95 7.01 0.89
CA VAL A 48 -4.43 6.65 2.23
C VAL A 48 -5.90 7.04 2.40
N CYS A 49 -6.28 8.24 1.98
CA CYS A 49 -7.65 8.74 2.05
C CYS A 49 -8.60 7.85 1.23
N SER A 50 -8.24 7.50 -0.01
CA SER A 50 -9.03 6.60 -0.87
C SER A 50 -9.20 5.21 -0.25
N ARG A 51 -8.15 4.66 0.38
CA ARG A 51 -8.23 3.37 1.09
C ARG A 51 -9.09 3.44 2.34
N LEU A 52 -9.01 4.53 3.11
CA LEU A 52 -9.88 4.77 4.26
C LEU A 52 -11.33 4.97 3.82
N HIS A 53 -11.56 5.75 2.77
CA HIS A 53 -12.87 5.94 2.15
C HIS A 53 -13.45 4.60 1.67
N ALA A 54 -12.67 3.76 0.98
CA ALA A 54 -13.14 2.44 0.56
C ALA A 54 -13.52 1.52 1.74
N ARG A 55 -12.83 1.67 2.89
CA ARG A 55 -13.07 0.88 4.11
C ARG A 55 -14.23 1.43 4.96
N TYR A 56 -14.38 2.75 5.06
CA TYR A 56 -15.30 3.42 5.99
C TYR A 56 -16.45 4.17 5.32
N SER A 57 -16.32 4.58 4.05
CA SER A 57 -17.41 5.19 3.26
C SER A 57 -18.28 4.16 2.54
N LYS A 58 -18.30 2.90 3.00
CA LYS A 58 -19.47 2.06 2.80
C LYS A 58 -20.44 2.36 3.94
N PRO A 59 -21.34 3.36 3.85
CA PRO A 59 -22.52 3.33 4.69
C PRO A 59 -23.17 1.99 4.35
N GLY A 60 -23.25 1.09 5.33
CA GLY A 60 -23.76 -0.27 5.13
C GLY A 60 -24.99 -0.19 4.25
N ALA A 61 -25.02 -0.97 3.17
CA ALA A 61 -26.10 -0.96 2.19
C ALA A 61 -27.43 -0.92 2.93
N ARG A 62 -28.00 0.29 3.08
CA ARG A 62 -29.35 0.46 3.59
C ARG A 62 -30.19 0.02 2.41
N CYS A 63 -30.42 -1.29 2.36
CA CYS A 63 -31.52 -1.85 1.60
C CYS A 63 -32.75 -1.07 2.07
N CYS A 64 -33.30 -0.28 1.16
CA CYS A 64 -34.67 0.18 1.24
C CYS A 64 -35.60 -1.00 1.52
#